data_AF-A0A484VYG6-F1
#
_entry.id   AF-A0A484VYG6-F1
#
_cell.length_a   1.000
_cell.length_b   1.000
_cell.length_c   1.000
_cell.angle_alpha   90.00
_cell.angle_beta   90.00
_cell.angle_gamma   90.00
#
_symmetry.space_group_name_H-M   'P 1'
#
loop_
_entity.id
_entity.type
_entity.pdbx_description
1 polymer ?
#
loop_
_entity_poly.entity_id
_entity_poly.type
_entity_poly.pdbx_seq_one_letter_code
_entity_poly.pdbx_strand_id
1 'polypeptide(L)'
;MINRSLMRSRNWSKLPIYQRVYQTLRTKALSVLPADLNLRDQVGPTFDNVFVAGNDEKLVIPQFLTRYGLQSYFVKQREGLVELTALDSWVLNLTQSVAYSEADREEIQRHITEQYISDYTATWRAGMDNLNVRDYEAMSALTDALEQIISGDQPFQRALTALRDNTHALTLSGKLDDKAREAAINEMDYRLLSRLGHEFAPENSALEEQKDKASTLQAVYQQLTELHRYLLAIQKLASAGEIGAESSTATAGSKQQRSNLRHPSDGKNPACAS
;
A
#
# COMPACT_ATOMS: atom_id res chain seq x y z
N MET A 1 -24.57 5.34 10.71
CA MET A 1 -25.34 5.09 9.46
C MET A 1 -24.76 5.99 8.38
N ILE A 2 -23.94 5.45 7.48
CA ILE A 2 -23.27 6.22 6.42
C ILE A 2 -23.83 5.77 5.07
N ASN A 3 -23.97 6.77 4.19
CA ASN A 3 -24.91 6.91 3.09
C ASN A 3 -24.75 5.86 1.97
N ARG A 4 -25.61 4.84 1.95
CA ARG A 4 -25.84 3.98 0.77
C ARG A 4 -26.87 4.66 -0.15
N SER A 5 -26.47 5.66 -0.94
CA SER A 5 -27.27 6.01 -2.12
C SER A 5 -26.46 6.74 -3.17
N LEU A 6 -26.38 6.11 -4.35
CA LEU A 6 -26.42 6.67 -5.71
C LEU A 6 -25.71 5.71 -6.68
N MET A 7 -26.18 4.45 -6.76
CA MET A 7 -26.00 3.69 -8.00
C MET A 7 -26.92 4.32 -9.05
N ARG A 8 -26.36 5.15 -9.94
CA ARG A 8 -27.02 5.51 -11.21
C ARG A 8 -27.34 4.21 -11.94
N SER A 9 -28.62 3.97 -12.19
CA SER A 9 -29.12 2.91 -13.06
C SER A 9 -28.61 3.13 -14.49
N ARG A 10 -27.44 2.57 -14.80
CA ARG A 10 -26.95 2.43 -16.18
C ARG A 10 -27.82 1.38 -16.87
N ASN A 11 -28.35 1.69 -18.06
CA ASN A 11 -29.07 0.71 -18.87
C ASN A 11 -28.07 -0.32 -19.43
N TRP A 12 -27.82 -1.39 -18.68
CA TRP A 12 -26.87 -2.47 -18.98
C TRP A 12 -27.25 -3.33 -20.20
N SER A 13 -28.48 -3.19 -20.72
CA SER A 13 -29.02 -4.00 -21.82
C SER A 13 -28.36 -3.78 -23.19
N LYS A 14 -27.52 -2.74 -23.35
CA LYS A 14 -26.79 -2.44 -24.58
C LYS A 14 -25.35 -2.98 -24.63
N LEU A 15 -24.85 -3.58 -23.55
CA LEU A 15 -23.49 -4.10 -23.51
C LEU A 15 -23.37 -5.47 -24.18
N PRO A 16 -22.23 -5.78 -24.82
CA PRO A 16 -21.88 -7.13 -25.24
C PRO A 16 -22.09 -8.14 -24.10
N ILE A 17 -22.47 -9.37 -24.46
CA ILE A 17 -22.85 -10.42 -23.51
C ILE A 17 -21.78 -10.66 -22.43
N TYR A 18 -20.51 -10.78 -22.82
CA TYR A 18 -19.40 -11.02 -21.90
C TYR A 18 -19.23 -9.90 -20.86
N GLN A 19 -19.50 -8.64 -21.22
CA GLN A 19 -19.45 -7.53 -20.27
C GLN A 19 -20.58 -7.64 -19.24
N ARG A 20 -21.80 -8.02 -19.66
CA ARG A 20 -22.91 -8.22 -18.72
C ARG A 20 -22.62 -9.36 -17.76
N VAL A 21 -22.07 -10.47 -18.27
CA VAL A 21 -21.65 -11.61 -17.45
C VAL A 21 -20.59 -11.15 -16.43
N TYR A 22 -19.53 -10.46 -16.89
CA TYR A 22 -18.48 -9.94 -16.01
C TYR A 22 -19.01 -9.01 -14.91
N GLN A 23 -19.89 -8.06 -15.24
CA GLN A 23 -20.49 -7.15 -14.26
C GLN A 23 -21.39 -7.89 -13.26
N THR A 24 -22.08 -8.94 -13.71
CA THR A 24 -22.90 -9.79 -12.85
C THR A 24 -22.03 -10.57 -11.87
N LEU A 25 -20.91 -11.16 -12.34
CA LEU A 25 -19.92 -11.82 -11.49
C LEU A 25 -19.40 -10.86 -10.41
N ARG A 26 -18.96 -9.66 -10.82
CA ARG A 26 -18.47 -8.63 -9.90
C ARG A 26 -19.53 -8.22 -8.87
N THR A 27 -20.78 -8.02 -9.30
CA THR A 27 -21.89 -7.63 -8.41
C THR A 27 -22.21 -8.72 -7.40
N LYS A 28 -22.25 -9.99 -7.84
CA LYS A 28 -22.50 -11.13 -6.96
C LYS A 28 -21.36 -11.39 -5.97
N ALA A 29 -20.12 -11.15 -6.40
CA ALA A 29 -18.95 -11.27 -5.53
C ALA A 29 -19.12 -10.45 -4.24
N LEU A 30 -19.73 -9.26 -4.32
CA LEU A 30 -19.99 -8.38 -3.17
C LEU A 30 -20.91 -9.01 -2.10
N SER A 31 -21.74 -10.00 -2.46
CA SER A 31 -22.63 -10.69 -1.53
C SER A 31 -22.04 -11.95 -0.89
N VAL A 32 -20.96 -12.50 -1.44
CA VAL A 32 -20.40 -13.79 -1.02
C VAL A 32 -18.96 -13.70 -0.53
N LEU A 33 -18.19 -12.72 -1.01
CA LEU A 33 -16.84 -12.46 -0.54
C LEU A 33 -16.87 -11.60 0.73
N PRO A 34 -15.84 -11.68 1.58
CA PRO A 34 -15.68 -10.76 2.70
C PRO A 34 -15.44 -9.32 2.22
N ALA A 35 -15.32 -8.41 3.18
CA ALA A 35 -15.06 -6.99 2.91
C ALA A 35 -13.80 -6.77 2.06
N ASP A 36 -13.82 -5.67 1.32
CA ASP A 36 -12.72 -5.23 0.48
C ASP A 36 -11.43 -4.98 1.29
N LEU A 37 -10.28 -5.20 0.65
CA LEU A 37 -8.97 -4.98 1.26
C LEU A 37 -8.64 -3.49 1.20
N ASN A 38 -8.19 -2.92 2.32
CA ASN A 38 -7.70 -1.54 2.35
C ASN A 38 -6.17 -1.52 2.54
N LEU A 39 -5.44 -0.94 1.57
CA LEU A 39 -3.99 -0.82 1.63
C LEU A 39 -3.51 -0.05 2.88
N ARG A 40 -4.28 0.94 3.33
CA ARG A 40 -4.00 1.68 4.58
C ARG A 40 -3.94 0.73 5.78
N ASP A 41 -4.90 -0.19 5.88
CA ASP A 41 -4.98 -1.16 6.97
C ASP A 41 -3.89 -2.24 6.85
N GLN A 42 -3.52 -2.64 5.63
CA GLN A 42 -2.41 -3.57 5.40
C GLN A 42 -1.07 -2.99 5.84
N VAL A 43 -0.84 -1.70 5.57
CA VAL A 43 0.33 -0.95 6.04
C VAL A 43 0.30 -0.73 7.55
N GLY A 44 -0.89 -0.52 8.12
CA GLY A 44 -1.08 -0.46 9.56
C GLY A 44 -1.00 0.95 10.16
N PRO A 45 -0.80 1.06 11.49
CA PRO A 45 -1.07 2.29 12.24
C PRO A 45 -0.12 3.46 11.90
N THR A 46 1.06 3.17 11.36
CA THR A 46 2.04 4.16 10.92
C THR A 46 1.80 4.68 9.51
N PHE A 47 0.73 4.24 8.82
CA PHE A 47 0.42 4.72 7.47
C PHE A 47 0.41 6.24 7.41
N ASP A 48 -0.36 6.91 8.26
CA ASP A 48 -0.52 8.38 8.22
C ASP A 48 0.75 9.15 8.61
N ASN A 49 1.70 8.48 9.26
CA ASN A 49 2.99 9.07 9.60
C ASN A 49 3.91 9.11 8.38
N VAL A 50 3.75 8.19 7.43
CA VAL A 50 4.69 7.97 6.31
C VAL A 50 4.08 8.28 4.95
N PHE A 51 2.84 7.86 4.72
CA PHE A 51 2.15 7.98 3.46
C PHE A 51 1.00 8.98 3.51
N VAL A 52 0.74 9.58 2.35
CA VAL A 52 -0.50 10.25 2.02
C VAL A 52 -1.06 9.64 0.73
N ALA A 53 -2.38 9.59 0.63
CA ALA A 53 -3.07 9.08 -0.55
C ALA A 53 -3.67 10.22 -1.35
N GLY A 54 -3.48 10.21 -2.67
CA GLY A 54 -4.12 11.20 -3.56
C GLY A 54 -5.63 11.01 -3.65
N ASN A 55 -6.10 9.77 -3.54
CA ASN A 55 -7.50 9.39 -3.48
C ASN A 55 -7.69 8.16 -2.58
N ASP A 56 -8.35 8.30 -1.43
CA ASP A 56 -8.58 7.18 -0.50
C ASP A 56 -9.41 6.03 -1.11
N GLU A 57 -10.26 6.29 -2.11
CA GLU A 57 -11.03 5.23 -2.79
C GLU A 57 -10.12 4.25 -3.53
N LYS A 58 -8.95 4.70 -4.02
CA LYS A 58 -7.97 3.83 -4.68
C LYS A 58 -7.19 2.95 -3.71
N LEU A 59 -7.23 3.24 -2.41
CA LEU A 59 -6.64 2.36 -1.40
C LEU A 59 -7.51 1.13 -1.14
N VAL A 60 -8.79 1.17 -1.52
CA VAL A 60 -9.73 0.07 -1.36
C VAL A 60 -9.69 -0.82 -2.59
N ILE A 61 -9.11 -2.01 -2.42
CA ILE A 61 -9.04 -3.06 -3.42
C ILE A 61 -10.25 -3.98 -3.26
N PRO A 62 -11.16 -4.06 -4.24
CA PRO A 62 -12.31 -4.96 -4.17
C PRO A 62 -11.87 -6.39 -3.88
N GLN A 63 -12.52 -7.08 -2.95
CA GLN A 63 -12.13 -8.46 -2.59
C GLN A 63 -12.15 -9.40 -3.82
N PHE A 64 -13.02 -9.10 -4.78
CA PHE A 64 -13.10 -9.76 -6.09
C PHE A 64 -11.77 -9.72 -6.88
N LEU A 65 -10.93 -8.70 -6.69
CA LEU A 65 -9.65 -8.49 -7.36
C LEU A 65 -8.46 -8.73 -6.42
N THR A 66 -8.61 -9.64 -5.46
CA THR A 66 -7.53 -10.13 -4.60
C THR A 66 -7.20 -11.58 -4.95
N ARG A 67 -6.06 -12.12 -4.47
CA ARG A 67 -5.74 -13.53 -4.64
C ARG A 67 -6.86 -14.41 -4.09
N TYR A 68 -7.39 -14.05 -2.92
CA TYR A 68 -8.50 -14.78 -2.31
C TYR A 68 -9.74 -14.76 -3.22
N GLY A 69 -10.14 -13.60 -3.75
CA GLY A 69 -11.27 -13.50 -4.69
C GLY A 69 -11.06 -14.31 -5.97
N LEU A 70 -9.84 -14.30 -6.50
CA LEU A 70 -9.44 -15.09 -7.66
C LEU A 70 -9.66 -16.58 -7.41
N GLN A 71 -9.06 -17.12 -6.35
CA GLN A 71 -9.06 -18.55 -6.08
C GLN A 71 -10.38 -19.06 -5.49
N SER A 72 -10.99 -18.31 -4.57
CA SER A 72 -12.17 -18.76 -3.84
C SER A 72 -13.48 -18.52 -4.59
N TYR A 73 -13.49 -17.57 -5.54
CA TYR A 73 -14.69 -17.18 -6.27
C TYR A 73 -14.51 -17.25 -7.78
N PHE A 74 -13.67 -16.40 -8.38
CA PHE A 74 -13.61 -16.24 -9.84
C PHE A 74 -13.31 -17.55 -10.56
N VAL A 75 -12.31 -18.30 -10.08
CA VAL A 75 -11.91 -19.59 -10.67
C VAL A 75 -13.04 -20.63 -10.61
N LYS A 76 -13.79 -20.65 -9.50
CA LYS A 76 -14.91 -21.58 -9.31
C LYS A 76 -16.12 -21.27 -10.19
N GLN A 77 -16.23 -20.03 -10.68
CA GLN A 77 -17.32 -19.68 -11.60
C GLN A 77 -17.11 -20.25 -13.00
N ARG A 78 -15.92 -20.78 -13.33
CA ARG A 78 -15.64 -21.36 -14.66
C ARG A 78 -16.68 -22.41 -15.07
N GLU A 79 -17.00 -23.36 -14.21
CA GLU A 79 -17.97 -24.42 -14.53
C GLU A 79 -19.41 -23.87 -14.60
N GLY A 80 -19.78 -22.95 -13.71
CA GLY A 80 -21.09 -22.28 -13.74
C GLY A 80 -21.28 -21.33 -14.93
N LEU A 81 -20.19 -20.81 -15.49
CA LEU A 81 -20.15 -20.06 -16.75
C LEU A 81 -20.24 -21.00 -17.97
N VAL A 82 -19.98 -22.30 -17.81
CA VAL A 82 -20.17 -23.31 -18.87
C VAL A 82 -21.62 -23.84 -18.88
N GLU A 83 -22.39 -23.72 -17.80
CA GLU A 83 -23.83 -24.01 -17.74
C GLU A 83 -24.74 -22.96 -18.42
N LEU A 84 -24.19 -22.11 -19.30
CA LEU A 84 -24.92 -21.17 -20.17
C LEU A 84 -25.88 -21.86 -21.18
N THR A 85 -26.03 -23.19 -21.15
CA THR A 85 -27.02 -23.97 -21.92
C THR A 85 -28.33 -24.12 -21.14
N ALA A 86 -28.31 -24.00 -19.80
CA ALA A 86 -29.43 -24.34 -18.93
C ALA A 86 -29.92 -23.18 -18.04
N LEU A 87 -29.17 -22.08 -17.93
CA LEU A 87 -29.55 -20.94 -17.10
C LEU A 87 -30.35 -19.89 -17.88
N ASP A 88 -31.62 -20.24 -18.07
CA ASP A 88 -32.72 -19.28 -18.11
C ASP A 88 -32.68 -18.35 -16.86
N SER A 89 -33.05 -17.09 -17.08
CA SER A 89 -33.43 -16.06 -16.09
C SER A 89 -32.37 -15.27 -15.28
N TRP A 90 -31.29 -15.82 -14.72
CA TRP A 90 -30.55 -15.03 -13.69
C TRP A 90 -29.44 -14.09 -14.17
N VAL A 91 -28.74 -14.37 -15.28
CA VAL A 91 -27.61 -13.53 -15.75
C VAL A 91 -28.09 -12.36 -16.61
N LEU A 92 -29.26 -12.47 -17.23
CA LEU A 92 -29.58 -11.63 -18.39
C LEU A 92 -30.93 -10.90 -18.37
N ASN A 93 -31.91 -11.32 -17.56
CA ASN A 93 -33.30 -10.82 -17.69
C ASN A 93 -33.75 -10.74 -19.17
N LEU A 94 -33.24 -11.66 -20.00
CA LEU A 94 -33.50 -11.72 -21.43
C LEU A 94 -34.52 -12.82 -21.64
N THR A 95 -35.64 -12.47 -22.25
CA THR A 95 -36.79 -13.33 -22.56
C THR A 95 -36.54 -14.31 -23.71
N GLN A 96 -35.29 -14.55 -24.11
CA GLN A 96 -34.95 -15.40 -25.25
C GLN A 96 -33.74 -16.27 -24.92
N SER A 97 -33.98 -17.58 -24.83
CA SER A 97 -32.97 -18.62 -24.69
C SER A 97 -32.16 -18.72 -25.99
N VAL A 98 -30.96 -18.13 -26.02
CA VAL A 98 -30.00 -18.35 -27.11
C VAL A 98 -29.08 -19.49 -26.69
N ALA A 99 -29.13 -20.61 -27.41
CA ALA A 99 -28.21 -21.72 -27.20
C ALA A 99 -26.83 -21.35 -27.78
N TYR A 100 -25.85 -21.08 -26.91
CA TYR A 100 -24.46 -20.82 -27.32
C TYR A 100 -23.72 -22.12 -27.64
N SER A 101 -22.94 -22.11 -28.73
CA SER A 101 -22.03 -23.22 -29.06
C SER A 101 -20.89 -23.35 -28.05
N GLU A 102 -20.16 -24.46 -28.08
CA GLU A 102 -18.95 -24.63 -27.25
C GLU A 102 -17.88 -23.59 -27.56
N ALA A 103 -17.65 -23.31 -28.86
CA ALA A 103 -16.70 -22.29 -29.31
C ALA A 103 -17.10 -20.88 -28.82
N ASP A 104 -18.39 -20.54 -28.83
CA ASP A 104 -18.86 -19.24 -28.30
C ASP A 104 -18.60 -19.13 -26.80
N ARG A 105 -18.76 -20.23 -26.04
CA ARG A 105 -18.53 -20.26 -24.59
C ARG A 105 -17.06 -20.07 -24.26
N GLU A 106 -16.19 -20.76 -24.97
CA GLU A 106 -14.74 -20.61 -24.83
C GLU A 106 -14.31 -19.18 -25.10
N GLU A 107 -14.84 -18.56 -26.16
CA GLU A 107 -14.54 -17.18 -26.52
C GLU A 107 -15.06 -16.18 -25.47
N ILE A 108 -16.28 -16.38 -24.96
CA ILE A 108 -16.83 -15.58 -23.86
C ILE A 108 -15.95 -15.72 -22.61
N GLN A 109 -15.56 -16.94 -22.24
CA GLN A 109 -14.72 -17.19 -21.07
C GLN A 109 -13.35 -16.52 -21.22
N ARG A 110 -12.75 -16.62 -22.41
CA ARG A 110 -11.49 -15.96 -22.74
C ARG A 110 -11.61 -14.45 -22.54
N HIS A 111 -12.62 -13.81 -23.10
CA HIS A 111 -12.85 -12.38 -22.93
C HIS A 111 -13.08 -11.95 -21.47
N ILE A 112 -13.84 -12.72 -20.70
CA ILE A 112 -14.06 -12.47 -19.27
C ILE A 112 -12.74 -12.57 -18.49
N THR A 113 -11.93 -13.57 -18.81
CA THR A 113 -10.64 -13.79 -18.16
C THR A 113 -9.65 -12.67 -18.46
N GLU A 114 -9.56 -12.24 -19.72
CA GLU A 114 -8.73 -11.09 -20.10
C GLU A 114 -9.17 -9.81 -19.40
N GLN A 115 -10.48 -9.53 -19.36
CA GLN A 115 -11.01 -8.37 -18.64
C GLN A 115 -10.70 -8.46 -17.14
N TYR A 116 -10.84 -9.65 -16.54
CA TYR A 116 -10.57 -9.85 -15.13
C TYR A 116 -9.10 -9.55 -14.79
N ILE A 117 -8.14 -10.08 -15.56
CA ILE A 117 -6.71 -9.80 -15.36
C ILE A 117 -6.39 -8.32 -15.59
N SER A 118 -6.94 -7.72 -16.65
CA SER A 118 -6.76 -6.28 -16.90
C SER A 118 -7.24 -5.43 -15.72
N ASP A 119 -8.43 -5.70 -15.19
CA ASP A 119 -8.99 -4.96 -14.06
C ASP A 119 -8.22 -5.23 -12.76
N TYR A 120 -7.75 -6.47 -12.55
CA TYR A 120 -6.88 -6.85 -11.43
C TYR A 120 -5.60 -6.02 -11.45
N THR A 121 -4.87 -6.06 -12.57
CA THR A 121 -3.59 -5.36 -12.73
C THR A 121 -3.76 -3.85 -12.61
N ALA A 122 -4.78 -3.28 -13.26
CA ALA A 122 -5.04 -1.84 -13.19
C ALA A 122 -5.39 -1.39 -11.76
N THR A 123 -6.18 -2.19 -11.02
CA THR A 123 -6.60 -1.85 -9.65
C THR A 123 -5.41 -1.85 -8.69
N TRP A 124 -4.57 -2.88 -8.73
CA TRP A 124 -3.39 -2.95 -7.86
C TRP A 124 -2.36 -1.87 -8.17
N ARG A 125 -2.08 -1.61 -9.46
CA ARG A 125 -1.19 -0.49 -9.84
C ARG A 125 -1.76 0.85 -9.40
N ALA A 126 -3.04 1.11 -9.64
CA ALA A 126 -3.68 2.34 -9.21
C ALA A 126 -3.66 2.53 -7.68
N GLY A 127 -3.76 1.44 -6.91
CA GLY A 127 -3.64 1.50 -5.45
C GLY A 127 -2.23 1.82 -4.98
N MET A 128 -1.22 1.17 -5.56
CA MET A 128 0.19 1.38 -5.23
C MET A 128 0.70 2.76 -5.68
N ASP A 129 0.37 3.18 -6.91
CA ASP A 129 0.74 4.49 -7.48
C ASP A 129 0.09 5.67 -6.72
N ASN A 130 -0.96 5.38 -5.95
CA ASN A 130 -1.66 6.36 -5.15
C ASN A 130 -1.00 6.62 -3.78
N LEU A 131 -0.03 5.78 -3.38
CA LEU A 131 0.78 5.97 -2.18
C LEU A 131 1.90 6.97 -2.45
N ASN A 132 1.86 8.11 -1.77
CA ASN A 132 2.91 9.12 -1.83
C ASN A 132 3.54 9.28 -0.46
N VAL A 133 4.85 9.53 -0.41
CA VAL A 133 5.52 9.86 0.86
C VAL A 133 5.06 11.23 1.30
N ARG A 134 4.75 11.36 2.59
CA ARG A 134 4.35 12.62 3.21
C ARG A 134 5.48 13.65 3.15
N ASP A 135 5.13 14.93 2.97
CA ASP A 135 6.06 16.03 3.16
C ASP A 135 6.24 16.35 4.65
N TYR A 136 7.49 16.61 5.06
CA TYR A 136 7.82 16.92 6.45
C TYR A 136 8.38 18.34 6.57
N GLU A 137 7.71 19.19 7.33
CA GLU A 137 8.19 20.56 7.61
C GLU A 137 9.22 20.58 8.75
N ALA A 138 9.03 19.72 9.75
CA ALA A 138 9.89 19.63 10.93
C ALA A 138 10.90 18.49 10.78
N MET A 139 12.17 18.77 11.08
CA MET A 139 13.23 17.76 11.08
C MET A 139 12.92 16.57 12.00
N SER A 140 12.33 16.83 13.18
CA SER A 140 11.93 15.78 14.12
C SER A 140 10.88 14.83 13.52
N ALA A 141 9.88 15.37 12.81
CA ALA A 141 8.86 14.55 12.17
C ALA A 141 9.46 13.67 11.05
N LEU A 142 10.43 14.20 10.30
CA LEU A 142 11.17 13.44 9.29
C LEU A 142 11.99 12.31 9.93
N THR A 143 12.72 12.58 11.03
CA THR A 143 13.51 11.55 11.71
C THR A 143 12.62 10.46 12.31
N ASP A 144 11.51 10.84 12.93
CA ASP A 144 10.53 9.90 13.49
C ASP A 144 9.93 9.01 12.39
N ALA A 145 9.59 9.59 11.24
CA ALA A 145 9.10 8.83 10.09
C ALA A 145 10.17 7.88 9.52
N LEU A 146 11.42 8.34 9.40
CA LEU A 146 12.54 7.50 8.97
C LEU A 146 12.74 6.32 9.91
N GLU A 147 12.66 6.52 11.23
CA GLU A 147 12.73 5.45 12.22
C GLU A 147 11.63 4.40 12.00
N GLN A 148 10.39 4.83 11.76
CA GLN A 148 9.28 3.91 11.42
C GLN A 148 9.53 3.15 10.12
N ILE A 149 10.12 3.81 9.11
CA ILE A 149 10.42 3.20 7.81
C ILE A 149 11.50 2.11 7.92
N ILE A 150 12.58 2.37 8.66
CA ILE A 150 13.76 1.49 8.67
C ILE A 150 13.72 0.42 9.76
N SER A 151 13.08 0.68 10.91
CA SER A 151 13.16 -0.20 12.10
C SER A 151 11.85 -0.39 12.87
N GLY A 152 10.88 0.52 12.72
CA GLY A 152 9.56 0.38 13.32
C GLY A 152 8.65 -0.56 12.52
N ASP A 153 7.47 -0.06 12.15
CA ASP A 153 6.46 -0.83 11.42
C ASP A 153 6.80 -1.16 9.97
N GLN A 154 7.87 -0.56 9.40
CA GLN A 154 8.34 -0.78 8.03
C GLN A 154 7.22 -0.66 6.98
N PRO A 155 6.50 0.48 6.91
CA PRO A 155 5.31 0.65 6.08
C PRO A 155 5.53 0.37 4.58
N PHE A 156 6.72 0.63 4.04
CA PHE A 156 7.07 0.26 2.66
C PHE A 156 7.12 -1.25 2.45
N GLN A 157 7.74 -1.99 3.38
CA GLN A 157 7.77 -3.45 3.34
C GLN A 157 6.36 -4.02 3.41
N ARG A 158 5.52 -3.47 4.30
CA ARG A 158 4.13 -3.91 4.45
C ARG A 158 3.30 -3.66 3.19
N ALA A 159 3.41 -2.49 2.57
CA ALA A 159 2.73 -2.18 1.30
C ALA A 159 3.17 -3.13 0.17
N LEU A 160 4.49 -3.31 -0.01
CA LEU A 160 5.03 -4.22 -1.03
C LEU A 160 4.67 -5.68 -0.76
N THR A 161 4.59 -6.08 0.52
CA THR A 161 4.18 -7.44 0.91
C THR A 161 2.71 -7.66 0.56
N ALA A 162 1.84 -6.69 0.85
CA ALA A 162 0.43 -6.78 0.48
C ALA A 162 0.23 -6.94 -1.04
N LEU A 163 1.00 -6.19 -1.84
CA LEU A 163 1.04 -6.36 -3.29
C LEU A 163 1.51 -7.77 -3.68
N ARG A 164 2.68 -8.18 -3.19
CA ARG A 164 3.29 -9.49 -3.51
C ARG A 164 2.37 -10.65 -3.15
N ASP A 165 1.78 -10.63 -1.98
CA ASP A 165 0.89 -11.69 -1.51
C ASP A 165 -0.35 -11.82 -2.41
N ASN A 166 -0.73 -10.74 -3.12
CA ASN A 166 -1.82 -10.75 -4.08
C ASN A 166 -1.39 -10.97 -5.54
N THR A 167 -0.11 -10.86 -5.90
CA THR A 167 0.30 -10.92 -7.32
C THR A 167 1.34 -11.99 -7.63
N HIS A 168 2.06 -12.56 -6.65
CA HIS A 168 3.12 -13.54 -6.94
C HIS A 168 2.61 -14.84 -7.59
N ALA A 169 3.46 -15.56 -8.32
CA ALA A 169 3.08 -16.86 -8.89
C ALA A 169 2.86 -17.90 -7.78
N LEU A 170 1.99 -18.89 -8.01
CA LEU A 170 1.84 -20.02 -7.07
C LEU A 170 3.13 -20.83 -7.00
N THR A 171 3.62 -21.10 -5.79
CA THR A 171 4.76 -21.99 -5.59
C THR A 171 4.27 -23.43 -5.46
N LEU A 172 4.59 -24.26 -6.45
CA LEU A 172 4.29 -25.69 -6.39
C LEU A 172 5.26 -26.41 -5.45
N SER A 173 4.74 -27.38 -4.70
CA SER A 173 5.57 -28.23 -3.84
C SER A 173 6.63 -28.97 -4.66
N GLY A 174 7.88 -28.96 -4.18
CA GLY A 174 8.97 -29.75 -4.75
C GLY A 174 8.74 -31.27 -4.64
N LYS A 175 7.75 -31.71 -3.85
CA LYS A 175 7.42 -33.12 -3.63
C LYS A 175 6.40 -33.68 -4.64
N LEU A 176 5.83 -32.85 -5.51
CA LEU A 176 4.93 -33.32 -6.56
C LEU A 176 5.71 -34.13 -7.60
N ASP A 177 5.19 -35.30 -7.94
CA ASP A 177 5.63 -36.03 -9.13
C ASP A 177 5.30 -35.25 -10.42
N ASP A 178 5.89 -35.67 -11.53
CA ASP A 178 5.77 -34.96 -12.81
C ASP A 178 4.32 -34.85 -13.28
N LYS A 179 3.50 -35.88 -13.05
CA LYS A 179 2.10 -35.90 -13.48
C LYS A 179 1.25 -34.94 -12.64
N ALA A 180 1.45 -34.94 -11.33
CA ALA A 180 0.75 -34.05 -10.41
C ALA A 180 1.18 -32.58 -10.62
N ARG A 181 2.45 -32.35 -10.94
CA ARG A 181 2.97 -31.03 -11.31
C ARG A 181 2.34 -30.54 -12.61
N GLU A 182 2.31 -31.39 -13.65
CA GLU A 182 1.68 -31.05 -14.92
C GLU A 182 0.19 -30.73 -14.74
N ALA A 183 -0.54 -31.54 -13.96
CA ALA A 183 -1.94 -31.25 -13.64
C ALA A 183 -2.08 -29.89 -12.94
N ALA A 184 -1.26 -29.61 -11.92
CA ALA A 184 -1.30 -28.34 -11.19
C ALA A 184 -0.98 -27.12 -12.06
N ILE A 185 -0.05 -27.24 -13.02
CA ILE A 185 0.29 -26.16 -13.96
C ILE A 185 -0.88 -25.87 -14.93
N ASN A 186 -1.70 -26.89 -15.20
CA ASN A 186 -2.85 -26.77 -16.08
C ASN A 186 -4.11 -26.23 -15.38
N GLU A 187 -4.10 -26.13 -14.04
CA GLU A 187 -5.19 -25.50 -13.30
C GLU A 187 -5.31 -24.00 -13.61
N MET A 188 -6.55 -23.52 -13.62
CA MET A 188 -6.81 -22.14 -14.03
C MET A 188 -6.23 -21.12 -13.05
N ASP A 189 -6.32 -21.38 -11.74
CA ASP A 189 -5.76 -20.45 -10.74
C ASP A 189 -4.23 -20.34 -10.86
N TYR A 190 -3.54 -21.47 -11.10
CA TYR A 190 -2.10 -21.49 -11.36
C TYR A 190 -1.74 -20.64 -12.58
N ARG A 191 -2.43 -20.82 -13.70
CA ARG A 191 -2.16 -20.05 -14.93
C ARG A 191 -2.39 -18.56 -14.74
N LEU A 192 -3.48 -18.17 -14.08
CA LEU A 192 -3.81 -16.77 -13.83
C LEU A 192 -2.81 -16.11 -12.86
N LEU A 193 -2.46 -16.79 -11.77
CA LEU A 193 -1.48 -16.27 -10.81
C LEU A 193 -0.06 -16.26 -11.37
N SER A 194 0.28 -17.19 -12.26
CA SER A 194 1.56 -17.15 -12.99
C SER A 194 1.63 -15.94 -13.92
N ARG A 195 0.53 -15.62 -14.63
CA ARG A 195 0.45 -14.42 -15.46
C ARG A 195 0.56 -13.14 -14.64
N LEU A 196 -0.19 -13.03 -13.53
CA LEU A 196 -0.07 -11.90 -12.60
C LEU A 196 1.35 -11.79 -12.04
N GLY A 197 1.96 -12.92 -11.67
CA GLY A 197 3.34 -12.96 -11.18
C GLY A 197 4.34 -12.41 -12.18
N HIS A 198 4.13 -12.67 -13.48
CA HIS A 198 4.92 -12.10 -14.55
C HIS A 198 4.65 -10.59 -14.73
N GLU A 199 3.38 -10.16 -14.73
CA GLU A 199 2.99 -8.75 -14.90
C GLU A 199 3.50 -7.84 -13.76
N PHE A 200 3.69 -8.41 -12.57
CA PHE A 200 4.20 -7.73 -11.37
C PHE A 200 5.62 -8.19 -10.98
N ALA A 201 6.37 -8.83 -11.89
CA ALA A 201 7.70 -9.33 -11.58
C ALA A 201 8.67 -8.25 -11.06
N PRO A 202 8.71 -7.03 -11.62
CA PRO A 202 9.56 -5.96 -11.10
C PRO A 202 9.25 -5.63 -9.64
N GLU A 203 7.97 -5.44 -9.30
CA GLU A 203 7.52 -5.05 -7.97
C GLU A 203 7.71 -6.19 -6.96
N ASN A 204 7.41 -7.43 -7.37
CA ASN A 204 7.57 -8.61 -6.51
C ASN A 204 9.04 -8.88 -6.18
N SER A 205 9.93 -8.68 -7.16
CA SER A 205 11.37 -8.86 -6.98
C SER A 205 12.01 -7.84 -6.01
N ALA A 206 11.33 -6.73 -5.72
CA ALA A 206 11.84 -5.72 -4.78
C ALA A 206 12.03 -6.27 -3.35
N LEU A 207 11.30 -7.33 -3.00
CA LEU A 207 11.37 -8.03 -1.72
C LEU A 207 12.24 -9.31 -1.78
N GLU A 208 12.70 -9.72 -2.96
CA GLU A 208 13.43 -10.97 -3.13
C GLU A 208 14.93 -10.77 -2.95
N GLU A 209 15.56 -11.66 -2.19
CA GLU A 209 17.01 -11.73 -2.08
C GLU A 209 17.58 -12.50 -3.28
N GLN A 210 18.64 -11.95 -3.88
CA GLN A 210 19.43 -12.68 -4.87
C GLN A 210 20.57 -13.40 -4.15
N LYS A 211 21.05 -14.53 -4.71
CA LYS A 211 22.01 -15.45 -4.06
C LYS A 211 23.16 -14.81 -3.29
N ASP A 212 23.62 -13.62 -3.68
CA ASP A 212 24.72 -12.90 -3.03
C ASP A 212 24.42 -11.40 -2.81
N LYS A 213 23.16 -10.95 -2.94
CA LYS A 213 22.77 -9.54 -2.82
C LYS A 213 21.47 -9.37 -2.05
N ALA A 214 21.46 -8.40 -1.15
CA ALA A 214 20.25 -7.96 -0.47
C ALA A 214 19.17 -7.55 -1.48
N SER A 215 17.90 -7.68 -1.09
CA SER A 215 16.77 -7.21 -1.90
C SER A 215 16.87 -5.71 -2.18
N THR A 216 16.20 -5.24 -3.22
CA THR A 216 16.15 -3.80 -3.54
C THR A 216 15.66 -2.99 -2.34
N LEU A 217 14.60 -3.45 -1.66
CA LEU A 217 14.08 -2.77 -0.49
C LEU A 217 15.11 -2.70 0.63
N GLN A 218 15.86 -3.77 0.87
CA GLN A 218 16.87 -3.78 1.91
C GLN A 218 18.04 -2.85 1.58
N ALA A 219 18.46 -2.78 0.32
CA ALA A 219 19.46 -1.80 -0.11
C ALA A 219 18.98 -0.35 0.13
N VAL A 220 17.71 -0.06 -0.13
CA VAL A 220 17.09 1.25 0.19
C VAL A 220 17.09 1.50 1.69
N TYR A 221 16.71 0.51 2.51
CA TYR A 221 16.71 0.65 3.98
C TYR A 221 18.10 0.94 4.55
N GLN A 222 19.16 0.36 3.98
CA GLN A 222 20.53 0.71 4.38
C GLN A 222 20.82 2.20 4.11
N GLN A 223 20.46 2.71 2.94
CA GLN A 223 20.67 4.13 2.61
C GLN A 223 19.83 5.06 3.51
N LEU A 224 18.58 4.70 3.80
CA LEU A 224 17.72 5.46 4.70
C LEU A 224 18.23 5.44 6.14
N THR A 225 18.87 4.34 6.58
CA THR A 225 19.49 4.24 7.89
C THR A 225 20.67 5.21 8.01
N GLU A 226 21.51 5.29 6.99
CA GLU A 226 22.62 6.25 6.95
C GLU A 226 22.12 7.70 6.94
N LEU A 227 21.07 7.99 6.17
CA LEU A 227 20.42 9.31 6.17
C LEU A 227 19.87 9.65 7.55
N HIS A 228 19.14 8.73 8.18
CA HIS A 228 18.57 8.92 9.51
C HIS A 228 19.67 9.25 10.54
N ARG A 229 20.76 8.47 10.56
CA ARG A 229 21.91 8.70 11.43
C ARG A 229 22.56 10.07 11.21
N TYR A 230 22.67 10.51 9.95
CA TYR A 230 23.23 11.82 9.61
C TYR A 230 22.34 12.97 10.12
N LEU A 231 21.02 12.88 9.92
CA LEU A 231 20.07 13.90 10.38
C LEU A 231 20.06 14.02 11.91
N LEU A 232 20.10 12.89 12.63
CA LEU A 232 20.23 12.90 14.09
C LEU A 232 21.51 13.59 14.58
N ALA A 233 22.64 13.40 13.87
CA ALA A 233 23.88 14.06 14.21
C ALA A 233 23.79 15.59 14.03
N ILE A 234 23.13 16.07 12.97
CA ILE A 234 22.88 17.50 12.74
C ILE A 234 22.01 18.08 13.86
N GLN A 235 20.91 17.40 14.20
CA GLN A 235 19.98 17.87 15.23
C GLN A 235 20.66 17.99 16.61
N LYS A 236 21.53 17.03 16.94
CA LYS A 236 22.34 17.07 18.16
C LYS A 236 23.33 18.24 18.18
N LEU A 237 23.94 18.56 17.03
CA LEU A 237 24.87 19.69 16.93
C LEU A 237 24.15 21.04 17.02
N ALA A 238 22.98 21.18 16.37
CA ALA A 238 22.18 22.39 16.43
C ALA A 238 21.73 22.71 17.86
N SER A 239 21.18 21.71 18.56
CA SER A 239 20.77 21.85 19.97
C SER A 239 21.95 22.16 20.91
N ALA A 240 23.13 21.55 20.69
CA ALA A 240 24.32 21.89 21.45
C ALA A 240 24.81 23.33 21.20
N GLY A 241 24.70 23.82 19.95
CA GLY A 241 25.04 25.18 19.56
C GLY A 241 24.11 26.24 20.17
N GLU A 242 22.81 25.98 20.20
CA GLU A 242 21.82 26.84 20.88
C GLU A 242 22.10 26.95 22.38
N ILE A 243 22.37 25.83 23.06
CA ILE A 243 22.76 25.82 24.48
C ILE A 243 24.06 26.61 24.71
N GLY A 244 25.03 26.48 23.80
CA GLY A 244 26.28 27.26 23.85
C GLY A 244 26.09 28.77 23.69
N ALA A 245 25.17 29.19 22.81
CA ALA A 245 24.83 30.60 22.59
C ALA A 245 24.01 31.19 23.76
N GLU A 246 23.05 30.44 24.30
CA GLU A 246 22.22 30.86 25.42
C GLU A 246 23.02 30.96 26.74
N SER A 247 23.93 30.02 27.00
CA SER A 247 24.85 30.10 28.13
C SER A 247 25.85 31.26 28.02
N SER A 248 26.29 31.60 26.80
CA SER A 248 27.18 32.74 26.54
C SER A 248 26.46 34.08 26.75
N THR A 249 25.20 34.21 26.32
CA THR A 249 24.39 35.42 26.53
C THR A 249 23.96 35.60 27.99
N ALA A 250 23.64 34.52 28.71
CA ALA A 250 23.38 34.55 30.16
C ALA A 250 24.63 34.96 30.98
N THR A 251 25.81 34.51 30.57
CA THR A 251 27.09 34.90 31.19
C THR A 251 27.45 36.37 30.92
N ALA A 252 27.10 36.90 29.73
CA ALA A 252 27.29 38.32 29.41
C ALA A 252 26.34 39.23 30.21
N GLY A 253 25.05 38.87 30.31
CA GLY A 253 24.07 39.64 31.09
C GLY A 253 24.39 39.72 32.59
N SER A 254 24.89 38.63 33.18
CA SER A 254 25.31 38.60 34.59
C SER A 254 26.58 39.42 34.87
N LYS A 255 27.50 39.57 33.90
CA LYS A 255 28.64 40.51 34.02
C LYS A 255 28.19 41.98 33.96
N GLN A 256 27.24 42.33 33.10
CA GLN A 256 26.70 43.69 32.98
C GLN A 256 25.96 44.13 34.27
N GLN A 257 25.29 43.20 34.95
CA GLN A 257 24.57 43.48 36.20
C GLN A 257 25.51 43.62 37.41
N ARG A 258 26.66 42.92 37.40
CA ARG A 258 27.70 43.04 38.43
C ARG A 258 28.53 44.32 38.34
N SER A 259 28.65 44.95 37.16
CA SER A 259 29.32 46.25 37.04
C SER A 259 28.49 47.42 37.57
N ASN A 260 27.16 47.32 37.55
CA ASN A 260 26.26 48.37 38.06
C ASN A 260 26.13 48.40 39.60
N LEU A 261 26.68 47.41 40.31
CA LEU A 261 26.63 47.30 41.78
C LEU A 261 27.95 47.70 42.47
N ARG A 262 28.95 48.21 41.74
CA ARG A 262 30.22 48.71 42.32
C ARG A 262 30.39 50.21 42.12
N HIS A 263 29.65 50.99 42.88
CA HIS A 263 30.06 52.33 43.27
C HIS A 263 29.78 52.53 44.76
N PRO A 264 30.79 52.56 45.64
CA PRO A 264 30.63 53.08 46.98
C PRO A 264 30.80 54.60 46.94
N SER A 265 29.81 55.30 47.48
CA SER A 265 29.85 56.73 47.79
C SER A 265 30.75 56.96 49.00
N ASP A 266 31.95 57.49 48.79
CA ASP A 266 32.85 57.94 49.87
C ASP A 266 32.35 59.26 50.47
N GLY A 267 31.65 59.15 51.60
CA GLY A 267 31.31 60.27 52.48
C GLY A 267 32.47 60.60 53.42
N LYS A 268 33.10 61.77 53.21
CA LYS A 268 34.08 62.37 54.13
C LYS A 268 33.42 62.77 55.45
N ASN A 269 34.10 62.48 56.55
CA ASN A 269 33.83 63.08 57.86
C ASN A 269 35.18 63.50 58.48
N PRO A 270 35.36 64.76 58.94
CA PRO A 270 36.43 65.08 59.88
C PRO A 270 35.85 65.42 61.27
N ALA A 271 36.45 64.80 62.28
CA ALA A 271 36.19 65.05 63.70
C ALA A 271 36.99 66.26 64.23
N CYS A 272 36.45 66.83 65.32
CA CYS A 272 36.93 67.95 66.14
C CYS A 272 38.36 67.85 66.71
N ALA A 273 38.96 69.02 66.96
CA ALA A 273 39.64 69.44 68.21
C ALA A 273 40.14 70.89 68.00
N SER A 274 39.56 71.87 68.70
CA SER A 274 40.08 72.56 69.92
C SER A 274 41.08 73.68 69.60
#